data_AF-A0A7S2NWR7-F1
#
_entry.id   AF-A0A7S2NWR7-F1
#
_cell.length_a   1.000
_cell.length_b   1.000
_cell.length_c   1.000
_cell.angle_alpha   90.00
_cell.angle_beta   90.00
_cell.angle_gamma   90.00
#
_symmetry.space_group_name_H-M   'P 1'
#
loop_
_entity.id
_entity.type
_entity.pdbx_description
1 polymer ?
#
loop_
_entity_poly.entity_id
_entity_poly.type
_entity_poly.pdbx_seq_one_letter_code
_entity_poly.pdbx_strand_id
1 'polypeptide(L)'
;RAYCEESDSCVSAQKTASVEPKIHLAQFQLPKIYGFDLLVDEELSPWLIEVNRFPGLEPRNEKDKRVKQVVVEAAWILAAEKANIPLEIISLKQQQSASATQIAQTKRVLEPVLLYE
;
A
#
# COMPACT_ATOMS: atom_id res chain seq x y z
N ARG A 1 39.50 -18.21 26.42
CA ARG A 1 39.64 -19.11 27.59
C ARG A 1 38.28 -19.79 27.76
N ALA A 2 38.30 -21.13 27.83
CA ALA A 2 37.20 -22.12 27.76
C ALA A 2 35.98 -21.82 28.67
N TYR A 3 34.77 -22.39 28.47
CA TYR A 3 34.45 -23.83 28.43
C TYR A 3 33.16 -24.15 27.64
N CYS A 4 33.23 -25.17 26.77
CA CYS A 4 32.10 -26.00 26.39
C CYS A 4 32.19 -27.30 27.20
N GLU A 5 31.09 -27.72 27.81
CA GLU A 5 30.94 -29.08 28.35
C GLU A 5 30.19 -29.90 27.30
N GLU A 6 30.89 -30.91 26.74
CA GLU A 6 30.25 -32.01 26.03
C GLU A 6 29.71 -32.98 27.08
N SER A 7 28.41 -33.27 27.02
CA SER A 7 27.88 -34.53 27.54
C SER A 7 26.92 -35.11 26.52
N ASP A 8 27.10 -36.40 26.31
CA ASP A 8 26.63 -37.21 25.20
C ASP A 8 25.11 -37.24 25.00
N SER A 9 24.76 -37.68 23.79
CA SER A 9 23.41 -38.01 23.30
C SER A 9 22.58 -36.79 22.89
N CYS A 10 22.57 -36.52 21.58
CA CYS A 10 21.36 -36.28 20.81
C CYS A 10 21.69 -36.45 19.32
N VAL A 11 20.86 -37.24 18.64
CA VAL A 11 20.80 -37.41 17.17
C VAL A 11 21.22 -36.14 16.46
N SER A 12 22.10 -36.25 15.46
CA SER A 12 22.50 -35.16 14.59
C SER A 12 21.26 -34.54 13.96
N ALA A 13 20.70 -33.54 14.62
CA ALA A 13 19.75 -32.62 14.03
C ALA A 13 20.56 -31.89 12.98
N GLN A 14 20.54 -32.42 11.75
CA GLN A 14 20.79 -31.62 10.57
C GLN A 14 19.87 -30.43 10.73
N LYS A 15 20.43 -29.31 11.17
CA LYS A 15 19.77 -28.01 11.14
C LYS A 15 19.61 -27.74 9.65
N THR A 16 18.51 -28.24 9.09
CA THR A 16 18.01 -27.80 7.81
C THR A 16 17.84 -26.31 8.02
N ALA A 17 18.81 -25.54 7.55
CA ALA A 17 18.63 -24.12 7.38
C ALA A 17 17.38 -24.05 6.50
N SER A 18 16.25 -23.70 7.10
CA SER A 18 15.08 -23.32 6.34
C SER A 18 15.55 -22.11 5.56
N VAL A 19 15.96 -22.36 4.31
CA VAL A 19 16.21 -21.31 3.34
C VAL A 19 14.83 -20.73 3.11
N GLU A 20 14.45 -19.77 3.94
CA GLU A 20 13.30 -18.95 3.68
C GLU A 20 13.54 -18.40 2.26
N PRO A 21 12.63 -18.65 1.31
CA PRO A 21 12.78 -18.09 -0.01
C PRO A 21 12.80 -16.58 0.18
N LYS A 22 13.98 -15.97 0.00
CA LYS A 22 14.09 -14.52 -0.14
C LYS A 22 13.33 -14.19 -1.42
N ILE A 23 12.03 -13.93 -1.27
CA ILE A 23 11.16 -13.54 -2.37
C ILE A 23 11.79 -12.29 -2.96
N HIS A 24 12.40 -12.43 -4.14
CA HIS A 24 13.05 -11.32 -4.79
C HIS A 24 11.94 -10.46 -5.39
N LEU A 25 11.42 -9.51 -4.60
CA LEU A 25 10.29 -8.63 -4.96
C LEU A 25 10.46 -7.95 -6.32
N ALA A 26 11.70 -7.82 -6.81
CA ALA A 26 12.02 -7.35 -8.15
C ALA A 26 11.32 -8.16 -9.28
N GLN A 27 11.02 -9.43 -9.04
CA GLN A 27 10.33 -10.30 -9.99
C GLN A 27 8.85 -9.91 -10.17
N PHE A 28 8.23 -9.28 -9.17
CA PHE A 28 6.80 -9.02 -9.14
C PHE A 28 6.39 -7.71 -9.84
N GLN A 29 7.32 -7.03 -10.52
CA GLN A 29 7.07 -5.78 -11.26
C GLN A 29 6.24 -4.73 -10.50
N LEU A 30 6.37 -4.72 -9.17
CA LEU A 30 5.61 -3.81 -8.31
C LEU A 30 6.04 -2.36 -8.58
N PRO A 31 5.10 -1.41 -8.60
CA PRO A 31 5.44 -0.01 -8.79
C PRO A 31 6.28 0.49 -7.60
N LYS A 32 7.29 1.31 -7.91
CA LYS A 32 8.08 2.04 -6.92
C LYS A 32 7.79 3.52 -7.06
N ILE A 33 7.26 4.13 -6.01
CA ILE A 33 6.94 5.55 -5.96
C ILE A 33 8.01 6.24 -5.12
N TYR A 34 8.64 7.27 -5.69
CA TYR A 34 9.64 8.09 -5.01
C TYR A 34 9.07 9.49 -4.81
N GLY A 35 9.32 10.07 -3.63
CA GLY A 35 9.06 11.49 -3.37
C GLY A 35 10.31 12.30 -3.66
N PHE A 36 10.18 13.37 -4.45
CA PHE A 36 11.27 14.31 -4.72
C PHE A 36 10.91 15.63 -4.09
N ASP A 37 11.74 16.08 -3.16
CA ASP A 37 11.55 17.36 -2.49
C ASP A 37 12.47 18.36 -3.16
N LEU A 38 11.86 19.37 -3.77
CA LEU A 38 12.53 20.38 -4.59
C LEU A 38 12.40 21.75 -3.92
N LEU A 39 13.49 22.51 -3.91
CA LEU A 39 13.49 23.95 -3.63
C LEU A 39 13.47 24.70 -4.97
N VAL A 40 12.70 25.79 -5.06
CA VAL A 40 12.66 26.62 -6.27
C VAL A 40 13.23 27.99 -5.92
N ASP A 41 14.22 28.46 -6.69
CA ASP A 41 14.88 29.76 -6.48
C ASP A 41 14.13 30.94 -7.13
N GLU A 42 14.70 32.14 -7.02
CA GLU A 42 14.13 33.38 -7.56
C GLU A 42 14.04 33.37 -9.09
N GLU A 43 14.91 32.60 -9.75
CA GLU A 43 14.94 32.37 -11.18
C GLU A 43 14.02 31.21 -11.65
N LEU A 44 13.21 30.63 -10.74
CA LEU A 44 12.34 29.49 -10.96
C LEU A 44 13.07 28.19 -11.34
N SER A 45 14.34 28.07 -10.97
CA SER A 45 15.12 26.84 -11.15
C SER A 45 14.86 25.86 -10.02
N PRO A 46 14.55 24.58 -10.32
CA PRO A 46 14.35 23.57 -9.29
C PRO A 46 15.68 22.96 -8.83
N TRP A 47 15.87 22.91 -7.52
CA TRP A 47 17.02 22.32 -6.84
C TRP A 47 16.57 21.11 -6.02
N LEU A 48 17.18 19.95 -6.28
CA LEU A 48 16.86 18.73 -5.53
C LEU A 48 17.41 18.80 -4.11
N ILE A 49 16.55 18.60 -3.12
CA ILE A 49 16.92 18.57 -1.70
C ILE A 49 17.05 17.14 -1.20
N GLU A 50 16.01 16.33 -1.42
CA GLU A 50 16.02 14.92 -1.02
C GLU A 50 15.18 14.03 -1.92
N VAL A 51 15.49 12.73 -1.86
CA VAL A 51 14.74 11.67 -2.54
C VAL A 51 14.26 10.66 -1.50
N ASN A 52 12.96 10.63 -1.30
CA ASN A 52 12.29 9.72 -0.39
C ASN A 52 11.93 8.40 -1.10
N ARG A 53 12.54 7.29 -0.66
CA ARG A 53 12.20 5.94 -1.15
C ARG A 53 10.83 5.45 -0.66
N PHE A 54 10.30 6.07 0.39
CA PHE A 54 9.00 5.76 0.99
C PHE A 54 8.28 7.05 1.36
N PRO A 55 7.72 7.78 0.38
CA PRO A 55 6.95 8.99 0.67
C PRO A 55 5.68 8.66 1.47
N GLY A 56 5.25 9.58 2.32
CA GLY A 56 3.99 9.42 3.05
C GLY A 56 2.77 9.52 2.12
N LEU A 57 2.10 8.40 1.87
CA LEU A 57 0.92 8.32 0.98
C LEU A 57 -0.42 8.37 1.72
N GLU A 58 -0.42 8.46 3.05
CA GLU A 58 -1.63 8.70 3.84
C GLU A 58 -2.15 10.12 3.59
N PRO A 59 -3.41 10.33 3.18
CA PRO A 59 -3.96 11.65 2.94
C PRO A 59 -4.08 12.49 4.21
N ARG A 60 -3.66 13.77 4.13
CA ARG A 60 -3.79 14.73 5.24
C ARG A 60 -5.04 15.60 5.15
N ASN A 61 -5.58 15.76 3.94
CA ASN A 61 -6.82 16.49 3.64
C ASN A 61 -7.35 16.08 2.25
N GLU A 62 -8.52 16.58 1.85
CA GLU A 62 -9.15 16.19 0.58
C GLU A 62 -8.36 16.61 -0.68
N LYS A 63 -7.59 17.71 -0.63
CA LYS A 63 -6.74 18.10 -1.77
C LYS A 63 -5.55 17.14 -1.91
N ASP A 64 -4.88 16.85 -0.80
CA ASP A 64 -3.77 15.90 -0.73
C ASP A 64 -4.21 14.49 -1.12
N LYS A 65 -5.39 14.08 -0.68
CA LYS A 65 -6.03 12.81 -1.05
C LYS A 65 -6.15 12.65 -2.56
N ARG A 66 -6.68 13.67 -3.26
CA ARG A 66 -6.85 13.62 -4.72
C ARG A 66 -5.52 13.44 -5.43
N VAL A 67 -4.49 14.18 -5.01
CA VAL A 67 -3.15 14.07 -5.62
C VAL A 67 -2.56 12.69 -5.38
N LYS A 68 -2.56 12.22 -4.12
CA LYS A 68 -1.98 10.92 -3.75
C LYS A 68 -2.71 9.74 -4.40
N GLN A 69 -4.04 9.79 -4.47
CA GLN A 69 -4.84 8.77 -5.15
C GLN A 69 -4.46 8.66 -6.62
N VAL A 70 -4.40 9.79 -7.34
CA VAL A 70 -4.02 9.79 -8.76
C VAL A 70 -2.62 9.21 -8.97
N VAL A 71 -1.66 9.57 -8.13
CA VAL A 71 -0.28 9.04 -8.23
C VAL A 71 -0.24 7.53 -8.00
N VAL A 72 -0.92 7.04 -6.96
CA VAL A 72 -0.95 5.60 -6.64
C VAL A 72 -1.69 4.80 -7.71
N GLU A 73 -2.84 5.29 -8.17
CA GLU A 73 -3.63 4.65 -9.22
C GLU A 73 -2.85 4.56 -10.53
N ALA A 74 -2.25 5.67 -10.98
CA ALA A 74 -1.43 5.69 -12.18
C ALA A 74 -0.24 4.72 -12.08
N ALA A 75 0.43 4.66 -10.93
CA ALA A 75 1.55 3.74 -10.72
C ALA A 75 1.13 2.27 -10.85
N TRP A 76 -0.06 1.90 -10.33
CA TRP A 76 -0.59 0.55 -10.45
C TRP A 76 -1.07 0.20 -11.86
N ILE A 77 -1.69 1.15 -12.57
CA ILE A 77 -2.09 0.97 -13.97
C ILE A 77 -0.85 0.67 -14.82
N LEU A 78 0.19 1.50 -14.72
CA LEU A 78 1.44 1.30 -15.47
C LEU A 78 2.12 -0.04 -15.14
N ALA A 79 2.10 -0.45 -13.86
CA ALA A 79 2.64 -1.74 -13.46
C ALA A 79 1.83 -2.92 -14.03
N ALA A 80 0.50 -2.82 -14.04
CA ALA A 80 -0.38 -3.84 -14.60
C ALA A 80 -0.24 -3.95 -16.11
N GLU A 81 -0.20 -2.83 -16.83
CA GLU A 81 0.05 -2.82 -18.28
C GLU A 81 1.38 -3.51 -18.61
N LYS A 82 2.45 -3.18 -17.88
CA LYS A 82 3.77 -3.80 -18.06
C LYS A 82 3.75 -5.31 -17.76
N ALA A 83 2.92 -5.74 -16.82
CA ALA A 83 2.75 -7.14 -16.45
C ALA A 83 1.69 -7.88 -17.29
N ASN A 84 1.04 -7.21 -18.26
CA ASN A 84 -0.12 -7.72 -19.01
C ASN A 84 -1.27 -8.20 -18.11
N ILE A 85 -1.51 -7.50 -17.00
CA ILE A 85 -2.62 -7.75 -16.08
C ILE A 85 -3.82 -6.92 -16.54
N PRO A 86 -5.01 -7.52 -16.74
CA PRO A 86 -6.22 -6.78 -17.11
C PRO A 86 -6.60 -5.70 -16.07
N LEU A 87 -6.86 -4.48 -16.54
CA LEU A 87 -7.14 -3.32 -15.70
C LEU A 87 -8.45 -3.43 -14.92
N GLU A 88 -9.37 -4.28 -15.37
CA GLU A 88 -10.65 -4.56 -14.69
C GLU A 88 -10.41 -5.04 -13.26
N ILE A 89 -9.30 -5.74 -12.99
CA ILE A 89 -8.95 -6.23 -11.66
C ILE A 89 -8.61 -5.07 -10.70
N ILE A 90 -8.07 -3.96 -11.22
CA ILE A 90 -7.65 -2.80 -10.41
C ILE A 90 -8.85 -1.90 -10.06
N SER A 91 -9.81 -1.73 -10.98
CA SER A 91 -10.98 -0.84 -10.78
C SER A 91 -12.04 -1.36 -9.80
N LEU A 92 -12.00 -2.63 -9.37
CA LEU A 92 -13.07 -3.27 -8.59
C LEU A 92 -13.31 -2.66 -7.19
N LYS A 93 -12.39 -1.86 -6.65
CA LYS A 93 -12.54 -1.27 -5.30
C LYS A 93 -13.22 0.11 -5.26
N GLN A 94 -13.34 0.82 -6.39
CA GLN A 94 -13.94 2.17 -6.39
C GLN A 94 -15.48 2.16 -6.40
N GLN A 95 -16.12 1.04 -6.78
CA GLN A 95 -17.58 0.95 -6.87
C GLN A 95 -18.29 0.55 -5.56
N GLN A 96 -17.56 0.05 -4.55
CA GLN A 96 -18.19 -0.38 -3.29
C GLN A 96 -18.47 0.78 -2.33
N SER A 97 -17.79 1.92 -2.46
CA SER A 97 -18.02 3.10 -1.60
C SER A 97 -19.24 3.93 -2.01
N ALA A 98 -19.65 3.91 -3.28
CA ALA A 98 -20.86 4.59 -3.76
C ALA A 98 -22.16 3.90 -3.31
N SER A 99 -22.16 2.57 -3.18
CA SER A 99 -23.31 1.77 -2.72
C SER A 99 -23.56 1.93 -1.21
N ALA A 100 -22.52 2.07 -0.39
CA ALA A 100 -22.65 2.22 1.05
C ALA A 100 -23.39 3.51 1.47
N THR A 101 -23.27 4.59 0.70
CA THR A 101 -23.97 5.86 0.96
C THR A 101 -25.47 5.78 0.66
N GLN A 102 -25.89 4.99 -0.32
CA GLN A 102 -27.32 4.80 -0.62
C GLN A 102 -28.01 3.91 0.44
N ILE A 103 -27.36 2.87 0.94
CA ILE A 103 -27.92 1.99 1.98
C ILE A 103 -28.12 2.74 3.31
N ALA A 104 -27.23 3.69 3.64
CA ALA A 104 -27.35 4.51 4.85
C ALA A 104 -28.50 5.54 4.78
N GLN A 105 -28.85 6.03 3.59
CA GLN A 105 -29.96 6.96 3.41
C GLN A 105 -31.33 6.26 3.41
N THR A 106 -31.43 5.04 2.88
CA THR A 106 -32.68 4.27 2.91
C THR A 106 -33.06 3.80 4.33
N LYS A 107 -32.08 3.56 5.21
CA LYS A 107 -32.36 3.16 6.61
C LYS A 107 -32.93 4.26 7.50
N ARG A 108 -32.85 5.54 7.12
CA ARG A 108 -33.42 6.67 7.90
C ARG A 108 -34.90 6.94 7.62
N VAL A 109 -35.45 6.37 6.55
CA VAL A 109 -36.83 6.66 6.10
C VAL A 109 -37.85 5.65 6.66
N LEU A 110 -37.40 4.60 7.34
CA LEU A 110 -38.26 3.55 7.89
C LEU A 110 -38.13 3.48 9.43
N GLU A 111 -38.29 4.60 10.12
CA GLU A 111 -38.76 4.55 11.51
C GLU A 111 -40.30 4.62 11.49
N PRO A 112 -41.02 3.58 11.95
CA PRO A 112 -42.45 3.70 12.13
C PRO A 112 -42.72 4.68 13.27
N VAL A 113 -43.44 5.75 12.94
CA VAL A 113 -44.18 6.57 13.90
C VAL A 113 -45.13 5.63 14.65
N LEU A 114 -44.73 5.16 15.83
CA LEU A 114 -45.65 4.59 16.81
C LEU A 114 -46.18 5.75 17.65
N LEU A 115 -47.32 6.26 17.18
CA LEU A 115 -48.27 7.03 17.98
C LEU A 115 -49.05 6.08 18.92
N TYR A 116 -49.58 6.66 20.00
CA TYR A 116 -50.58 6.15 20.97
C TYR A 116 -49.99 5.26 22.10
N GLU A 117 -50.17 5.51 23.40
CA GLU A 117 -50.92 6.52 24.20
C GLU A 117 -50.09 6.97 25.41
#